data_AF-A0A6I7PWE0-F1
#
_entry.id   AF-A0A6I7PWE0-F1
#
_cell.length_a   1.000
_cell.length_b   1.000
_cell.length_c   1.000
_cell.angle_alpha   90.00
_cell.angle_beta   90.00
_cell.angle_gamma   90.00
#
_symmetry.space_group_name_H-M   'P 1'
#
loop_
_entity.id
_entity.type
_entity.pdbx_description
1 polymer ?
#
loop_
_entity_poly.entity_id
_entity_poly.type
_entity_poly.pdbx_seq_one_letter_code
_entity_poly.pdbx_strand_id
1 'polypeptide(L)' 'MWDLAIVLAFVVYALSVGLASRKKASRNLTEYFLAGKEVKGWRAGISMSASQFAADTPLLFVGLIATGGVFLVWR' A
#
# COMPACT_ATOMS: atom_id res chain seq x y z
N MET A 1 23.92 -0.70 -8.73
CA MET A 1 23.54 -2.01 -9.35
C MET A 1 22.61 -2.78 -8.41
N TRP A 2 22.91 -2.84 -7.11
CA TRP A 2 22.03 -3.45 -6.10
C TRP A 2 20.65 -2.77 -5.98
N ASP A 3 20.57 -1.47 -6.21
CA ASP A 3 19.33 -0.69 -6.20
C ASP A 3 18.30 -1.26 -7.19
N LEU A 4 18.76 -1.53 -8.42
CA LEU A 4 17.92 -2.09 -9.47
C LEU A 4 17.43 -3.50 -9.12
N ALA A 5 18.28 -4.29 -8.45
CA ALA A 5 17.91 -5.62 -7.98
C ALA A 5 16.83 -5.56 -6.90
N ILE A 6 16.91 -4.59 -5.96
CA ILE A 6 15.89 -4.38 -4.93
C ILE A 6 14.56 -3.96 -5.55
N VAL A 7 14.58 -3.01 -6.50
CA VAL A 7 13.37 -2.58 -7.22
C VAL A 7 12.74 -3.74 -7.97
N LEU A 8 13.55 -4.52 -8.70
CA LEU A 8 13.06 -5.67 -9.45
C LEU A 8 12.48 -6.75 -8.53
N ALA A 9 13.11 -7.03 -7.39
CA ALA A 9 12.58 -7.95 -6.39
C ALA A 9 11.23 -7.48 -5.84
N PHE A 10 11.07 -6.18 -5.56
CA PHE A 10 9.80 -5.60 -5.11
C PHE A 10 8.69 -5.77 -6.15
N VAL A 11 8.96 -5.46 -7.42
CA VAL A 11 7.99 -5.61 -8.52
C VAL A 11 7.58 -7.07 -8.69
N VAL A 12 8.55 -7.99 -8.70
CA VAL A 12 8.28 -9.44 -8.80
C VAL A 12 7.44 -9.93 -7.63
N TYR A 13 7.74 -9.46 -6.41
CA TYR A 13 6.96 -9.81 -5.22
C TYR A 13 5.51 -9.32 -5.33
N ALA A 14 5.30 -8.04 -5.69
CA ALA A 14 3.97 -7.46 -5.84
C ALA A 14 3.11 -8.21 -6.89
N LEU A 15 3.70 -8.52 -8.05
CA LEU A 15 3.04 -9.28 -9.11
C LEU A 15 2.70 -10.70 -8.65
N SER A 16 3.63 -11.36 -7.95
CA SER A 16 3.44 -12.74 -7.46
C SER A 16 2.26 -12.83 -6.49
N VAL A 17 2.13 -11.88 -5.56
CA VAL A 17 1.00 -11.81 -4.61
C VAL A 17 -0.32 -11.58 -5.32
N GLY A 18 -0.36 -10.69 -6.32
CA GLY A 18 -1.55 -10.43 -7.13
C GLY A 18 -2.00 -11.66 -7.93
N LEU A 19 -1.07 -12.34 -8.59
CA LEU A 19 -1.33 -13.56 -9.36
C LEU A 19 -1.79 -14.72 -8.49
N ALA A 20 -1.20 -14.88 -7.30
CA ALA A 20 -1.62 -15.90 -6.33
C ALA A 20 -3.05 -15.64 -5.83
N SER A 21 -3.40 -14.37 -5.59
CA SER A 21 -4.71 -13.95 -5.08
C SER A 21 -5.82 -14.02 -6.14
N ARG A 22 -5.48 -13.97 -7.44
CA ARG A 22 -6.42 -14.00 -8.57
C ARG A 22 -7.41 -15.15 -8.51
N LYS A 23 -6.94 -16.37 -8.18
CA LYS A 23 -7.80 -17.57 -8.15
C LYS A 23 -8.90 -17.46 -7.08
N LYS A 24 -8.62 -16.87 -5.92
CA LYS A 24 -9.61 -16.68 -4.84
C LYS A 24 -10.56 -15.54 -5.20
N ALA A 25 -10.01 -14.40 -5.63
CA ALA A 25 -10.79 -13.20 -5.97
C ALA A 25 -11.78 -13.43 -7.15
N SER A 26 -11.44 -14.30 -8.10
CA SER A 26 -12.28 -14.56 -9.28
C SER A 26 -13.47 -15.50 -9.01
N ARG A 27 -13.65 -16.02 -7.79
CA ARG A 27 -14.72 -16.99 -7.49
C ARG A 27 -16.13 -16.37 -7.49
N ASN A 28 -16.28 -15.15 -6.95
CA ASN A 28 -17.54 -14.41 -6.93
C ASN A 28 -17.31 -12.95 -6.50
N LEU A 29 -18.37 -12.13 -6.55
CA LEU A 29 -18.33 -10.71 -6.15
C LEU A 29 -17.98 -10.53 -4.66
N THR A 30 -18.41 -11.44 -3.79
CA THR A 30 -18.11 -11.38 -2.35
C THR A 30 -16.62 -11.57 -2.07
N GLU A 31 -15.95 -12.47 -2.79
CA GLU A 31 -14.50 -12.67 -2.69
C GLU A 31 -13.73 -11.50 -3.32
N TYR A 32 -14.22 -10.96 -4.43
CA TYR A 32 -13.58 -9.83 -5.10
C TYR A 32 -13.64 -8.53 -4.28
N PHE A 33 -14.81 -8.16 -3.73
CA PHE A 33 -15.02 -6.89 -3.03
C PHE A 33 -14.84 -6.99 -1.52
N LEU A 34 -15.22 -8.11 -0.89
CA LEU A 34 -15.22 -8.26 0.56
C LEU A 34 -14.15 -9.23 1.05
N ALA A 35 -13.32 -9.81 0.16
CA ALA A 35 -12.31 -10.80 0.50
C ALA A 35 -12.87 -11.94 1.38
N GLY A 36 -14.10 -12.37 1.09
CA GLY A 36 -14.81 -13.42 1.82
C GLY A 36 -15.25 -13.04 3.24
N LYS A 37 -15.11 -11.76 3.64
CA LYS A 37 -15.30 -11.27 5.02
C LYS A 37 -14.37 -11.93 6.06
N GLU A 38 -13.27 -12.54 5.61
CA GLU A 38 -12.30 -13.24 6.49
C GLU A 38 -11.11 -12.35 6.90
N VAL A 39 -11.05 -11.11 6.39
CA VAL A 39 -9.92 -10.20 6.65
C VAL A 39 -9.96 -9.72 8.09
N LYS A 40 -8.91 -10.06 8.85
CA LYS A 40 -8.71 -9.55 10.22
C LYS A 40 -8.64 -8.03 10.21
N GLY A 41 -9.28 -7.38 11.19
CA GLY A 41 -9.39 -5.91 11.26
C GLY A 41 -8.05 -5.16 11.15
N TRP A 42 -6.98 -5.69 11.74
CA TRP A 42 -5.65 -5.07 11.62
C TRP A 42 -5.09 -5.09 10.18
N ARG A 43 -5.36 -6.15 9.40
CA ARG A 43 -4.94 -6.23 7.99
C ARG A 43 -5.71 -5.22 7.14
N ALA A 44 -7.01 -5.10 7.42
CA ALA A 44 -7.84 -4.08 6.79
C ALA A 44 -7.35 -2.67 7.15
N GLY A 45 -7.02 -2.41 8.41
CA GLY A 45 -6.45 -1.14 8.86
C GLY A 45 -5.16 -0.79 8.14
N ILE A 46 -4.21 -1.73 8.04
CA ILE A 46 -2.96 -1.52 7.28
C ILE A 46 -3.26 -1.23 5.81
N SER A 47 -4.18 -1.96 5.18
CA SER A 47 -4.58 -1.73 3.79
C SER A 47 -5.16 -0.33 3.57
N MET A 48 -6.03 0.13 4.47
CA MET A 48 -6.62 1.47 4.41
C MET A 48 -5.57 2.57 4.60
N SER A 49 -4.65 2.40 5.55
CA SER A 49 -3.55 3.35 5.75
C SER A 49 -2.63 3.39 4.54
N ALA A 50 -2.24 2.24 3.99
CA ALA A 50 -1.38 2.15 2.81
C ALA A 50 -2.01 2.82 1.57
N SER A 51 -3.34 2.72 1.41
CA SER A 51 -4.06 3.32 0.27
C SER A 51 -4.16 4.85 0.34
N GLN A 52 -3.96 5.45 1.51
CA GLN A 52 -4.02 6.90 1.70
C GLN A 52 -2.67 7.59 1.42
N PHE A 53 -1.56 6.86 1.42
CA PHE A 53 -0.24 7.41 1.13
C PHE A 53 0.09 7.23 -0.35
N ALA A 54 0.00 8.32 -1.10
CA ALA A 54 0.50 8.38 -2.46
C ALA A 54 2.03 8.54 -2.47
N ALA A 55 2.67 8.31 -3.63
CA ALA A 55 4.12 8.38 -3.76
C ALA A 55 4.70 9.78 -3.49
N ASP A 56 3.91 10.81 -3.71
CA ASP A 56 4.23 12.23 -3.52
C ASP A 56 3.99 12.72 -2.08
N THR A 57 3.19 12.01 -1.30
CA THR A 57 2.85 12.42 0.08
C THR A 57 4.08 12.56 0.98
N PRO A 58 5.07 11.65 1.00
CA PRO A 58 6.28 11.83 1.79
C PRO A 58 7.09 13.06 1.39
N LEU A 59 7.14 13.38 0.09
CA LEU A 59 7.84 14.57 -0.41
C LEU A 59 7.18 15.85 0.11
N LEU A 60 5.84 15.91 0.09
CA LEU A 60 5.08 17.00 0.69
C LEU A 60 5.38 17.16 2.18
N PHE A 61 5.34 16.06 2.95
CA PHE A 61 5.58 16.09 4.39
C PHE A 61 6.98 16.62 4.73
N VAL A 62 8.01 16.14 4.02
CA VAL A 62 9.38 16.63 4.19
C VAL A 62 9.48 18.10 3.84
N GLY A 63 8.82 18.56 2.76
CA GLY A 63 8.77 19.97 2.39
C GLY A 63 8.11 20.86 3.44
N LEU A 64 6.99 20.42 4.03
CA LEU A 64 6.31 21.13 5.12
C LEU A 64 7.18 21.20 6.37
N ILE A 65 7.81 20.09 6.76
CA ILE A 65 8.71 20.06 7.93
C ILE A 65 9.93 20.96 7.71
N ALA A 66 10.51 20.94 6.51
CA ALA A 66 11.67 21.76 6.18
C ALA A 66 11.37 23.26 6.19
N THR A 67 10.13 23.66 5.87
CA THR A 67 9.73 25.08 5.74
C THR A 67 9.15 25.68 7.01
N GLY A 68 8.43 24.91 7.82
CA GLY A 68 7.76 25.42 9.02
C GLY A 68 7.65 24.42 10.18
N GLY A 69 8.46 23.36 10.15
CA GLY A 69 8.52 22.36 11.21
C GLY A 69 7.32 21.41 11.23
N VAL A 70 7.29 20.55 12.24
CA VAL A 70 6.28 19.47 12.37
C VAL A 70 4.85 20.03 12.48
N PHE A 71 4.68 21.25 12.99
CA PHE A 71 3.35 21.87 13.12
C PHE A 71 2.60 21.99 11.79
N LEU A 72 3.29 22.25 10.68
CA LEU A 72 2.65 22.35 9.36
C LEU A 72 2.02 21.04 8.86
N VAL A 73 2.39 19.89 9.44
CA VAL A 73 1.78 18.59 9.13
C VAL A 73 0.43 18.40 9.85
N TRP A 74 0.25 19.04 11.01
CA TRP A 74 -0.94 18.88 11.87
C TRP A 74 -1.90 20.07 11.84
N ARG A 75 -1.56 21.11 11.07
CA ARG A 75 -2.39 22.28 10.84
C ARG A 75 -3.50 21.95 9.85
#